data_AF-A0A4S5CPU3-F1
#
_entry.id   AF-A0A4S5CPU3-F1
#
_cell.length_a   1.000
_cell.length_b   1.000
_cell.length_c   1.000
_cell.angle_alpha   90.00
_cell.angle_beta   90.00
_cell.angle_gamma   90.00
#
_symmetry.space_group_name_H-M   'P 1'
#
loop_
_entity.id
_entity.type
_entity.pdbx_description
1 polymer ?
#
loop_
_entity_poly.entity_id
_entity_poly.type
_entity_poly.pdbx_seq_one_letter_code
_entity_poly.pdbx_strand_id
1 'polypeptide(L)'
;MLNLAIVLVPVVLALASIAGLVFGGFGLLVGVGVRDGMPWIVTSVAGLVVAIVWIRAFASHLTEKLQRQVQRVAPPGFHPAVEASAPTEGQYVGISTETGSVVVVDKKKGIAEQMPINKVSRWEFEDAERGSTYLVLWFNDHALPSARVLVPRRSVDDTASRLRMTLGF
;
A
#
# COMPACT_ATOMS: atom_id res chain seq x y z
N MET A 1 10.70 -1.81 9.86
CA MET A 1 11.46 -0.54 9.96
C MET A 1 11.44 0.12 8.60
N LEU A 2 10.57 1.11 8.43
CA LEU A 2 10.50 1.94 7.22
C LEU A 2 11.85 2.66 7.11
N ASN A 3 12.64 2.41 6.06
CA ASN A 3 13.95 3.02 5.92
C ASN A 3 13.75 4.52 5.71
N LEU A 4 13.91 5.31 6.78
CA LEU A 4 13.59 6.73 6.83
C LEU A 4 14.26 7.50 5.67
N ALA A 5 15.46 7.07 5.28
CA ALA A 5 16.23 7.59 4.16
C ALA A 5 15.51 7.50 2.80
N ILE A 6 14.71 6.45 2.56
CA ILE A 6 14.02 6.24 1.27
C ILE A 6 12.86 7.22 1.10
N VAL A 7 12.19 7.61 2.19
CA VAL A 7 11.12 8.63 2.16
C VAL A 7 11.69 10.03 2.28
N LEU A 8 12.82 10.20 2.97
CA LEU A 8 13.45 11.50 3.19
C LEU A 8 13.92 12.13 1.87
N VAL A 9 14.55 11.35 0.98
CA VAL A 9 15.09 11.87 -0.28
C VAL A 9 14.03 12.53 -1.17
N PRO A 10 12.89 11.90 -1.51
CA PRO A 10 11.85 12.53 -2.32
C PRO A 10 11.13 13.67 -1.60
N VAL A 11 10.97 13.59 -0.28
CA VAL A 11 10.36 14.68 0.52
C VAL A 11 11.28 15.91 0.55
N VAL A 12 12.58 15.72 0.71
CA VAL A 12 13.58 16.80 0.64
C VAL A 12 13.64 17.39 -0.76
N LEU A 13 13.56 16.56 -1.80
CA LEU A 13 13.50 17.04 -3.19
C LEU A 13 12.23 17.86 -3.46
N ALA A 14 11.08 17.40 -2.95
CA ALA A 14 9.81 18.10 -3.08
C ALA A 14 9.79 19.43 -2.30
N LEU A 15 10.33 19.44 -1.07
CA LEU A 15 10.51 20.66 -0.28
C LEU A 15 11.46 21.64 -0.95
N ALA A 16 12.55 21.16 -1.55
CA ALA A 16 13.49 21.98 -2.30
C ALA A 16 12.84 22.57 -3.58
N SER A 17 12.02 21.79 -4.30
CA SER A 17 11.24 22.30 -5.44
C SER A 17 10.21 23.35 -5.01
N ILE A 18 9.49 23.14 -3.90
CA ILE A 18 8.51 24.11 -3.38
C ILE A 18 9.22 25.40 -2.93
N ALA A 19 10.35 25.28 -2.23
CA ALA A 19 11.16 26.42 -1.84
C ALA A 19 11.69 27.19 -3.06
N GLY A 20 12.15 26.48 -4.11
CA GLY A 20 12.54 27.07 -5.38
C GLY A 20 11.40 27.80 -6.11
N LEU A 21 10.17 27.29 -6.00
CA LEU A 21 8.98 27.91 -6.58
C LEU A 21 8.56 29.18 -5.84
N VAL A 22 8.67 29.20 -4.50
CA VAL A 22 8.39 30.39 -3.67
C VAL A 22 9.44 31.48 -3.88
N PHE A 23 10.74 31.13 -3.93
CA PHE A 23 11.81 32.10 -4.19
C PHE A 23 11.82 32.58 -5.65
N GLY A 24 11.53 31.72 -6.63
CA GLY A 24 11.41 32.08 -8.04
C GLY A 24 10.19 32.96 -8.34
N GLY A 25 9.06 32.70 -7.67
CA GLY A 25 7.87 33.58 -7.73
C GLY A 25 8.11 34.94 -7.09
N PHE A 26 8.91 35.01 -6.03
CA PHE A 26 9.27 36.27 -5.37
C PHE A 26 10.24 37.11 -6.21
N GLY A 27 11.17 36.48 -6.96
CA GLY A 27 12.06 37.17 -7.89
C GLY A 27 11.33 37.85 -9.06
N LEU A 28 10.22 37.26 -9.52
CA LEU A 28 9.34 37.85 -10.54
C LEU A 28 8.60 39.11 -10.05
N LEU A 29 8.32 39.21 -8.75
CA LEU A 29 7.67 40.40 -8.16
C LEU A 29 8.63 41.58 -7.93
N VAL A 30 9.94 41.33 -7.81
CA VAL A 30 10.96 42.36 -7.51
C VAL A 30 11.69 42.87 -8.77
N GLY A 31 11.24 42.48 -9.97
CA GLY A 31 11.73 43.07 -11.22
C GLY A 31 13.17 42.71 -11.58
N VAL A 32 13.66 41.55 -11.16
CA VAL A 32 14.96 41.03 -11.62
C VAL A 32 14.73 40.19 -12.88
N GLY A 33 15.00 40.81 -14.04
CA GLY A 33 15.30 40.17 -15.33
C GLY A 33 14.57 38.87 -15.70
N VAL A 34 13.54 38.99 -16.55
CA VAL A 34 12.81 37.89 -17.22
C VAL A 34 13.73 36.91 -18.00
N ARG A 35 15.01 37.22 -18.18
CA ARG A 35 15.98 36.37 -18.89
C ARG A 35 16.63 35.27 -18.03
N ASP A 36 16.64 35.42 -16.69
CA ASP A 36 17.33 34.50 -15.77
C ASP A 36 16.38 33.68 -14.87
N GLY A 37 15.07 33.95 -14.88
CA GLY A 37 14.07 33.22 -14.09
C GLY A 37 13.55 31.90 -14.71
N MET A 38 13.80 31.70 -16.00
CA MET A 38 13.28 30.59 -16.80
C MET A 38 13.89 29.20 -16.49
N PRO A 39 15.20 29.04 -16.20
CA PRO A 39 15.77 27.72 -15.94
C PRO A 39 15.28 27.11 -14.62
N TRP A 40 15.01 27.93 -13.59
CA TRP A 40 14.62 27.45 -12.26
C TRP A 40 13.23 26.80 -12.21
N ILE A 41 12.28 27.32 -12.98
CA ILE A 41 10.93 26.74 -13.12
C ILE A 41 11.00 25.40 -13.85
N VAL A 42 11.81 25.31 -14.91
CA VAL A 42 12.00 24.07 -15.67
C VAL A 42 12.65 22.98 -14.79
N THR A 43 13.66 23.32 -13.99
CA THR A 43 14.24 22.36 -13.02
C THR A 43 13.27 21.96 -11.92
N SER A 44 12.40 22.86 -11.43
CA SER A 44 11.41 22.52 -10.40
C SER A 44 10.33 21.57 -10.93
N VAL A 45 9.85 21.81 -12.16
CA VAL A 45 8.86 20.93 -12.81
C VAL A 45 9.51 19.59 -13.15
N ALA A 46 10.74 19.58 -13.70
CA ALA A 46 11.47 18.35 -13.96
C ALA A 46 11.71 17.54 -12.68
N GLY A 47 12.10 18.17 -11.58
CA GLY A 47 12.28 17.52 -10.27
C GLY A 47 10.99 16.91 -9.72
N LEU A 48 9.86 17.60 -9.90
CA LEU A 48 8.55 17.11 -9.47
C LEU A 48 8.08 15.92 -10.31
N VAL A 49 8.27 15.97 -11.63
CA VAL A 49 7.97 14.84 -12.53
C VAL A 49 8.83 13.63 -12.17
N VAL A 50 10.13 13.81 -11.96
CA VAL A 50 11.03 12.73 -11.51
C VAL A 50 10.56 12.15 -10.18
N ALA A 51 10.21 12.97 -9.20
CA ALA A 51 9.70 12.51 -7.91
C ALA A 51 8.41 11.68 -8.05
N ILE A 52 7.45 12.14 -8.86
CA ILE A 52 6.18 11.42 -9.11
C ILE A 52 6.44 10.08 -9.79
N VAL A 53 7.27 10.06 -10.83
CA VAL A 53 7.61 8.82 -11.55
C VAL A 53 8.31 7.84 -10.62
N TRP A 54 9.23 8.31 -9.78
CA TRP A 54 9.95 7.47 -8.84
C TRP A 54 9.05 6.90 -7.75
N ILE A 55 8.14 7.70 -7.19
CA ILE A 55 7.13 7.24 -6.23
C ILE A 55 6.24 6.16 -6.86
N ARG A 56 5.81 6.36 -8.11
CA ARG A 56 4.97 5.40 -8.82
C ARG A 56 5.71 4.10 -9.12
N ALA A 57 6.96 4.18 -9.57
CA ALA A 57 7.81 3.01 -9.81
C ALA A 57 8.12 2.24 -8.52
N PHE A 58 8.28 2.94 -7.40
CA PHE A 58 8.48 2.31 -6.11
C PHE A 58 7.21 1.58 -5.63
N ALA A 59 6.04 2.23 -5.76
CA ALA A 59 4.77 1.61 -5.45
C ALA A 59 4.53 0.34 -6.29
N SER A 60 4.79 0.38 -7.61
CA SER A 60 4.66 -0.81 -8.47
C SER A 60 5.65 -1.91 -8.07
N HIS A 61 6.87 -1.56 -7.69
CA HIS A 61 7.87 -2.54 -7.26
C HIS A 61 7.48 -3.25 -5.96
N LEU A 62 6.85 -2.54 -5.02
CA LEU A 62 6.32 -3.14 -3.79
C LEU A 62 5.16 -4.09 -4.09
N THR A 63 4.23 -3.67 -4.95
CA THR A 63 3.10 -4.51 -5.37
C THR A 63 3.58 -5.77 -6.08
N GLU A 64 4.54 -5.67 -7.02
CA GLU A 64 5.11 -6.83 -7.70
C GLU A 64 5.78 -7.80 -6.74
N LYS A 65 6.54 -7.30 -5.76
CA LYS A 65 7.20 -8.16 -4.77
C LYS A 65 6.19 -8.92 -3.92
N LEU A 66 5.15 -8.23 -3.45
CA LEU A 66 4.06 -8.87 -2.70
C LEU A 66 3.36 -9.91 -3.56
N GLN A 67 3.03 -9.57 -4.80
CA GLN A 67 2.34 -10.45 -5.73
C GLN A 67 3.16 -11.71 -6.07
N ARG A 68 4.49 -11.58 -6.23
CA ARG A 68 5.37 -12.75 -6.39
C ARG A 68 5.40 -13.64 -5.15
N GLN A 69 5.30 -13.07 -3.94
CA GLN A 69 5.19 -13.87 -2.72
C GLN A 69 3.85 -14.60 -2.64
N VAL A 70 2.75 -13.91 -2.98
CA VAL A 70 1.43 -14.52 -3.06
C VAL A 70 1.44 -15.66 -4.08
N GLN A 71 1.96 -15.46 -5.29
CA GLN A 71 2.03 -16.51 -6.32
C GLN A 71 2.87 -17.73 -5.93
N ARG A 72 3.83 -17.59 -5.01
CA ARG A 72 4.62 -18.73 -4.51
C ARG A 72 3.84 -19.61 -3.53
N VAL A 73 2.88 -19.03 -2.83
CA VAL A 73 2.13 -19.68 -1.75
C VAL A 73 0.71 -20.04 -2.20
N ALA A 74 0.15 -19.26 -3.11
CA ALA A 74 -1.20 -19.45 -3.60
C ALA A 74 -1.30 -20.73 -4.45
N PRO A 75 -2.41 -21.46 -4.34
CA PRO A 75 -2.66 -22.63 -5.16
C PRO A 75 -2.83 -22.23 -6.65
N PRO A 76 -2.54 -23.13 -7.59
CA PRO A 76 -2.80 -22.87 -9.01
C PRO A 76 -4.29 -22.60 -9.25
N GLY A 77 -4.61 -21.51 -9.94
CA GLY A 77 -5.99 -21.07 -10.17
C GLY A 77 -6.60 -20.25 -9.03
N PHE A 78 -5.79 -19.73 -8.10
CA PHE A 78 -6.26 -18.86 -7.04
C PHE A 78 -6.75 -17.50 -7.59
N HIS A 79 -8.06 -17.30 -7.57
CA HIS A 79 -8.68 -16.00 -7.76
C HIS A 79 -9.32 -15.53 -6.44
N PRO A 80 -8.81 -14.45 -5.82
CA PRO A 80 -9.37 -13.96 -4.57
C PRO A 80 -10.73 -13.29 -4.82
N ALA A 81 -11.78 -13.80 -4.19
CA ALA A 81 -13.10 -13.16 -4.12
C ALA A 81 -13.08 -11.95 -3.18
N VAL A 82 -12.30 -12.07 -2.10
CA VAL A 82 -11.96 -10.98 -1.19
C VAL A 82 -10.45 -10.80 -1.23
N GLU A 83 -9.99 -9.60 -1.59
CA GLU A 83 -8.58 -9.24 -1.55
C GLU A 83 -8.39 -8.00 -0.68
N ALA A 84 -7.51 -8.12 0.30
CA ALA A 84 -7.12 -7.03 1.16
C ALA A 84 -5.58 -7.01 1.23
N SER A 85 -4.97 -5.97 0.65
CA SER A 85 -3.53 -5.87 0.52
C SER A 85 -3.01 -4.54 1.06
N ALA A 86 -1.89 -4.60 1.79
CA ALA A 86 -1.14 -3.46 2.26
C ALA A 86 0.32 -3.58 1.76
N PRO A 87 0.59 -3.18 0.49
CA PRO A 87 1.90 -3.36 -0.13
C PRO A 87 3.04 -2.65 0.58
N THR A 88 2.76 -1.50 1.21
CA THR A 88 3.71 -0.73 2.03
C THR A 88 4.16 -1.49 3.28
N GLU A 89 3.26 -2.28 3.85
CA GLU A 89 3.50 -3.07 5.06
C GLU A 89 3.97 -4.50 4.72
N GLY A 90 3.90 -4.89 3.45
CA GLY A 90 4.19 -6.25 3.00
C GLY A 90 3.16 -7.26 3.51
N GLN A 91 1.91 -6.82 3.67
CA GLN A 91 0.81 -7.67 4.14
C GLN A 91 -0.20 -7.91 3.02
N TYR A 92 -0.71 -9.13 2.95
CA TYR A 92 -1.70 -9.56 1.98
C TYR A 92 -2.60 -10.60 2.61
N VAL A 93 -3.89 -10.48 2.38
CA VAL A 93 -4.86 -11.53 2.61
C VAL A 93 -5.72 -11.65 1.36
N GLY A 94 -5.80 -12.85 0.82
CA GLY A 94 -6.74 -13.20 -0.23
C GLY A 94 -7.60 -14.38 0.21
N ILE A 95 -8.90 -14.30 -0.02
CA ILE A 95 -9.83 -15.41 0.20
C ILE A 95 -10.42 -15.80 -1.14
N SER A 96 -10.24 -17.05 -1.55
CA SER A 96 -10.79 -17.60 -2.78
C SER A 96 -11.85 -18.64 -2.45
N THR A 97 -13.09 -18.37 -2.86
CA THR A 97 -14.21 -19.32 -2.76
C THR A 97 -14.09 -20.45 -3.78
N GLU A 98 -13.53 -20.17 -4.97
CA GLU A 98 -13.32 -21.15 -6.04
C GLU A 98 -12.39 -22.29 -5.60
N THR A 99 -11.30 -21.93 -4.92
CA THR A 99 -10.30 -22.90 -4.42
C THR A 99 -10.51 -23.27 -2.96
N GLY A 100 -11.52 -22.69 -2.28
CA GLY A 100 -11.77 -22.88 -0.85
C GLY A 100 -10.57 -22.55 0.04
N SER A 101 -9.70 -21.65 -0.40
CA SER A 101 -8.40 -21.37 0.22
C SER A 101 -8.25 -19.90 0.60
N VAL A 102 -7.52 -19.66 1.67
CA VAL A 102 -7.11 -18.34 2.16
C VAL A 102 -5.60 -18.28 2.09
N VAL A 103 -5.08 -17.24 1.47
CA VAL A 103 -3.65 -16.98 1.40
C VAL A 103 -3.35 -15.79 2.28
N VAL A 104 -2.51 -15.99 3.28
CA VAL A 104 -2.05 -14.94 4.19
C VAL A 104 -0.56 -14.75 4.00
N VAL A 105 -0.17 -13.51 3.73
CA VAL A 105 1.23 -13.08 3.73
C VAL A 105 1.35 -11.92 4.70
N ASP A 106 2.19 -12.07 5.72
CA ASP A 106 2.61 -10.99 6.61
C ASP A 106 4.13 -10.99 6.69
N LYS A 107 4.76 -10.09 5.94
CA LYS A 107 6.22 -9.98 5.91
C LYS A 107 6.81 -9.57 7.26
N LYS A 108 6.10 -8.80 8.09
CA LYS A 108 6.62 -8.40 9.43
C LYS A 108 6.72 -9.60 10.34
N LYS A 109 5.75 -10.50 10.26
CA LYS A 109 5.72 -11.73 11.05
C LYS A 109 6.46 -12.90 10.37
N GLY A 110 6.90 -12.74 9.12
CA GLY A 110 7.56 -13.79 8.34
C GLY A 110 6.61 -14.89 7.89
N ILE A 111 5.32 -14.58 7.79
CA ILE A 111 4.24 -15.54 7.52
C ILE A 111 3.90 -15.48 6.04
N ALA A 112 3.84 -16.62 5.39
CA ALA A 112 3.41 -16.75 4.00
C ALA A 112 2.82 -18.14 3.82
N GLU A 113 1.53 -18.28 4.17
CA GLU A 113 0.88 -19.58 4.28
C GLU A 113 -0.46 -19.60 3.53
N GLN A 114 -0.78 -20.78 2.99
CA GLN A 114 -2.09 -21.11 2.47
C GLN A 114 -2.84 -21.93 3.50
N MET A 115 -4.08 -21.55 3.78
CA MET A 115 -4.96 -22.21 4.73
C MET A 115 -6.32 -22.49 4.09
N PRO A 116 -7.06 -23.52 4.51
CA PRO A 116 -8.41 -23.73 4.02
C PRO A 116 -9.38 -22.69 4.60
N ILE A 117 -10.37 -22.27 3.82
CA ILE A 117 -11.35 -21.23 4.19
C ILE A 117 -12.16 -21.60 5.44
N ASN A 118 -12.36 -22.89 5.69
CA ASN A 118 -13.05 -23.40 6.88
C ASN A 118 -12.31 -23.13 8.20
N LYS A 119 -11.04 -22.73 8.14
CA LYS A 119 -10.27 -22.32 9.33
C LYS A 119 -10.60 -20.91 9.77
N VAL A 120 -11.17 -20.07 8.90
CA VAL A 120 -11.58 -18.71 9.26
C VAL A 120 -12.73 -18.80 10.26
N SER A 121 -12.51 -18.32 11.48
CA SER A 121 -13.50 -18.40 12.57
C SER A 121 -14.26 -17.10 12.77
N ARG A 122 -13.56 -15.98 12.64
CA ARG A 122 -14.13 -14.64 12.82
C ARG A 122 -13.35 -13.64 11.98
N TRP A 123 -14.01 -12.57 11.57
CA TRP A 123 -13.37 -11.38 11.03
C TRP A 123 -13.93 -10.14 11.73
N GLU A 124 -13.12 -9.10 11.87
CA GLU A 124 -13.50 -7.81 12.46
C GLU A 124 -12.67 -6.69 11.84
N PHE A 125 -13.24 -5.49 11.87
CA PHE A 125 -12.54 -4.27 11.50
C PHE A 125 -12.16 -3.51 12.77
N GLU A 126 -10.87 -3.32 12.99
CA GLU A 126 -10.30 -2.54 14.07
C GLU A 126 -9.86 -1.18 13.52
N ASP A 127 -10.35 -0.09 14.10
CA ASP A 127 -9.98 1.25 13.63
C ASP A 127 -8.47 1.48 13.79
N ALA A 128 -7.82 1.90 12.71
CA ALA A 128 -6.42 2.27 12.71
C ALA A 128 -6.27 3.79 12.67
N GLU A 129 -5.09 4.28 13.04
CA GLU A 129 -4.76 5.70 12.90
C GLU A 129 -4.69 6.12 11.42
N ARG A 130 -5.03 7.39 11.13
CA ARG A 130 -4.93 8.03 9.80
C ARG A 130 -5.84 7.45 8.70
N GLY A 131 -7.12 7.22 9.00
CA GLY A 131 -8.13 6.93 7.95
C GLY A 131 -7.96 5.57 7.27
N SER A 132 -7.27 4.66 7.96
CA SER A 132 -7.14 3.25 7.59
C SER A 132 -7.83 2.41 8.66
N THR A 133 -8.17 1.17 8.34
CA THR A 133 -8.80 0.23 9.28
C THR A 133 -8.09 -1.11 9.14
N TYR A 134 -7.76 -1.76 10.24
CA TYR A 134 -7.21 -3.11 10.21
C TYR A 134 -8.35 -4.11 10.02
N LEU A 135 -8.27 -4.93 8.98
CA LEU A 135 -9.03 -6.17 8.90
C LEU A 135 -8.28 -7.22 9.72
N VAL A 136 -8.93 -7.70 10.78
CA VAL A 136 -8.44 -8.78 11.63
C VAL A 136 -9.21 -10.04 11.29
N LEU A 137 -8.49 -11.09 10.89
CA LEU A 137 -9.04 -12.42 10.65
C LEU A 137 -8.50 -13.36 11.71
N TRP A 138 -9.40 -14.05 12.41
CA TRP A 138 -9.05 -15.11 13.35
C TRP A 138 -9.20 -16.46 12.68
N PHE A 139 -8.21 -17.31 12.88
CA PHE A 139 -8.24 -18.67 12.38
C PHE A 139 -8.24 -19.66 13.54
N ASN A 140 -8.92 -20.79 13.35
CA ASN A 140 -8.88 -21.93 14.25
C ASN A 140 -7.66 -22.81 13.93
N ASP A 141 -6.48 -22.19 13.97
CA ASP A 141 -5.19 -22.84 13.76
C ASP A 141 -4.18 -22.37 14.82
N HIS A 142 -3.35 -23.29 15.30
CA HIS A 142 -2.33 -23.01 16.30
C HIS A 142 -1.10 -22.34 15.69
N ALA A 143 -0.82 -22.57 14.40
CA ALA A 143 0.29 -21.91 13.70
C ALA A 143 -0.01 -20.43 13.44
N LEU A 144 -1.27 -20.11 13.11
CA LEU A 144 -1.70 -18.77 12.75
C LEU A 144 -3.00 -18.36 13.44
N PRO A 145 -2.97 -17.92 14.71
CA PRO A 145 -4.20 -17.60 15.44
C PRO A 145 -4.93 -16.36 14.88
N SER A 146 -4.19 -15.40 14.31
CA SER A 146 -4.79 -14.23 13.65
C SER A 146 -3.88 -13.58 12.60
N ALA A 147 -4.51 -13.09 11.53
CA ALA A 147 -3.89 -12.22 10.54
C ALA A 147 -4.49 -10.82 10.62
N ARG A 148 -3.65 -9.80 10.42
CA ARG A 148 -4.09 -8.40 10.38
C ARG A 148 -3.59 -7.80 9.08
N VAL A 149 -4.47 -7.13 8.35
CA VAL A 149 -4.13 -6.44 7.11
C VAL A 149 -4.71 -5.04 7.15
N LEU A 150 -3.92 -4.06 6.72
CA LEU A 150 -4.39 -2.68 6.63
C LEU A 150 -5.31 -2.54 5.40
N VAL A 151 -6.53 -2.05 5.61
CA VAL A 151 -7.52 -1.79 4.56
C VAL A 151 -7.84 -0.29 4.53
N PRO A 152 -7.87 0.35 3.34
CA PRO A 152 -8.33 1.72 3.22
C PRO A 152 -9.79 1.86 3.69
N ARG A 153 -10.09 2.90 4.49
CA ARG A 153 -11.46 3.08 5.05
C ARG A 153 -12.54 3.14 3.96
N ARG A 154 -12.22 3.71 2.80
CA ARG A 154 -13.11 3.80 1.63
C ARG A 154 -13.54 2.44 1.04
N SER A 155 -12.77 1.37 1.29
CA SER A 155 -13.06 0.02 0.79
C SER A 155 -13.51 -0.94 1.88
N VAL A 156 -13.68 -0.46 3.13
CA VAL A 156 -14.13 -1.28 4.26
C VAL A 156 -15.51 -1.86 3.98
N ASP A 157 -16.48 -1.05 3.57
CA ASP A 157 -17.85 -1.52 3.33
C ASP A 157 -17.95 -2.55 2.20
N ASP A 158 -17.21 -2.35 1.11
CA ASP A 158 -17.14 -3.30 0.00
C ASP A 158 -16.46 -4.61 0.45
N THR A 159 -15.35 -4.50 1.17
CA THR A 159 -14.62 -5.67 1.70
C THR A 159 -15.48 -6.44 2.71
N ALA A 160 -16.18 -5.75 3.60
CA ALA A 160 -17.12 -6.33 4.57
C ALA A 160 -18.26 -7.07 3.88
N SER A 161 -18.82 -6.49 2.82
CA SER A 161 -19.91 -7.09 2.04
C SER A 161 -19.44 -8.38 1.35
N ARG A 162 -18.26 -8.34 0.73
CA ARG A 162 -17.67 -9.53 0.09
C ARG A 162 -17.30 -10.60 1.11
N LEU A 163 -16.79 -10.22 2.28
CA LEU A 163 -16.50 -11.14 3.40
C LEU A 163 -17.77 -11.83 3.88
N ARG A 164 -18.86 -11.09 4.11
CA ARG A 164 -20.16 -11.67 4.47
C ARG A 164 -20.66 -12.65 3.42
N MET A 165 -20.58 -12.29 2.14
CA MET A 165 -21.01 -13.15 1.05
C MET A 165 -20.16 -14.42 0.91
N THR A 166 -18.87 -14.32 1.24
CA THR A 166 -17.89 -15.41 1.08
C THR A 166 -17.86 -16.35 2.29
N LEU A 167 -17.93 -15.81 3.50
CA LEU A 167 -17.78 -16.56 4.76
C LEU A 167 -19.14 -16.92 5.38
N GLY A 168 -20.21 -16.21 5.02
CA GLY A 168 -21.58 -16.57 5.40
C GLY A 168 -21.99 -16.19 6.84
N PHE A 169 -21.18 -15.42 7.56
CA PHE A 169 -21.45 -14.96 8.93
C PHE A 169 -21.03 -13.51 9.16
#